data_AF-A0A127SSD8-F1
#
_entry.id   AF-A0A127SSD8-F1
#
_cell.length_a   1.000
_cell.length_b   1.000
_cell.length_c   1.000
_cell.angle_alpha   90.00
_cell.angle_beta   90.00
_cell.angle_gamma   90.00
#
_symmetry.space_group_name_H-M   'P 1'
#
loop_
_entity.id
_entity.type
_entity.pdbx_description
1 polymer ?
#
loop_
_entity_poly.entity_id
_entity_poly.type
_entity_poly.pdbx_seq_one_letter_code
_entity_poly.pdbx_strand_id
1 'polypeptide(L)' 'DTAGTGGKPATLSTGAVVKVPLFVQIGEVIKVDTRSGEYVSRVK' A
#
# COMPACT_ATOMS: atom_id res chain seq x y z
N ASP A 1 -3.05 0.72 -22.20
CA ASP A 1 -3.39 -0.55 -21.56
C ASP A 1 -3.55 -0.27 -20.08
N THR A 2 -4.80 -0.11 -19.66
CA THR A 2 -5.16 0.63 -18.45
C THR A 2 -5.10 -0.32 -17.27
N ALA A 3 -3.90 -0.44 -16.66
CA ALA A 3 -3.71 -1.19 -15.43
C ALA A 3 -4.75 -0.71 -14.40
N GLY A 4 -5.70 -1.60 -14.06
CA GLY A 4 -6.82 -1.28 -13.21
C GLY A 4 -6.36 -0.55 -11.96
N THR A 5 -6.87 0.66 -11.76
CA THR A 5 -6.61 1.54 -10.61
C THR A 5 -7.27 1.00 -9.32
N GLY A 6 -7.39 -0.31 -9.20
CA GLY A 6 -7.94 -1.01 -8.04
C GLY A 6 -6.83 -1.33 -7.06
N GLY A 7 -6.59 -0.45 -6.09
CA GLY A 7 -5.73 -0.82 -4.96
C GLY A 7 -6.39 -1.92 -4.10
N LYS A 8 -5.59 -2.86 -3.61
CA LYS A 8 -6.01 -3.89 -2.65
C LYS A 8 -5.83 -3.37 -1.21
N PRO A 9 -6.69 -3.75 -0.26
CA PRO A 9 -6.43 -3.49 1.14
C PRO A 9 -5.24 -4.33 1.61
N ALA A 10 -4.28 -3.72 2.29
CA ALA A 10 -3.17 -4.38 2.95
C ALA A 10 -3.14 -3.97 4.42
N THR A 11 -2.95 -4.96 5.29
CA THR A 11 -2.77 -4.75 6.71
C THR A 11 -1.29 -4.56 6.99
N LEU A 12 -0.93 -3.42 7.58
CA LEU A 12 0.42 -3.14 8.05
C LEU A 12 0.72 -3.95 9.31
N SER A 13 2.00 -4.10 9.65
CA SER A 13 2.43 -4.75 10.90
C SER A 13 1.90 -4.05 12.16
N THR A 14 1.52 -2.78 12.04
CA THR A 14 0.88 -1.98 13.10
C THR A 14 -0.61 -2.27 13.28
N GLY A 15 -1.22 -3.09 12.40
CA GLY A 15 -2.66 -3.37 12.39
C GLY A 15 -3.51 -2.38 11.59
N ALA A 16 -2.91 -1.30 11.06
CA ALA A 16 -3.61 -0.36 10.18
C ALA A 16 -3.87 -0.98 8.79
N VAL A 17 -5.07 -0.78 8.25
CA VAL A 17 -5.45 -1.25 6.91
C VAL A 17 -5.35 -0.09 5.93
N VAL A 18 -4.51 -0.24 4.90
CA VAL A 18 -4.26 0.81 3.90
C VAL A 18 -4.43 0.27 2.49
N LYS A 19 -4.82 1.12 1.55
CA LYS A 19 -5.02 0.71 0.15
C LYS A 19 -3.69 0.78 -0.60
N VAL A 20 -3.19 -0.36 -1.06
CA VAL A 20 -1.90 -0.46 -1.76
C VAL A 20 -2.10 -0.93 -3.20
N PRO A 21 -1.18 -0.60 -4.13
CA PRO A 21 -1.20 -1.13 -5.47
C PRO A 21 -1.14 -2.68 -5.51
N LEU A 22 -1.72 -3.27 -6.55
CA LEU A 22 -1.81 -4.73 -6.69
C LEU A 22 -0.45 -5.43 -6.72
N PHE A 23 0.58 -4.75 -7.26
CA PHE A 23 1.94 -5.28 -7.38
C PHE A 23 2.72 -5.36 -6.06
N VAL A 24 2.25 -4.72 -4.99
CA VAL A 24 2.93 -4.75 -3.68
C VAL A 24 2.80 -6.15 -3.07
N GLN A 25 3.92 -6.74 -2.67
CA GLN A 25 3.96 -8.08 -2.06
C GLN A 25 4.05 -8.02 -0.53
N ILE A 26 3.65 -9.11 0.13
CA ILE A 26 3.78 -9.25 1.60
C ILE A 26 5.28 -9.29 1.94
N GLY A 27 5.68 -8.51 2.94
CA GLY A 27 7.09 -8.37 3.35
C GLY A 27 7.83 -7.22 2.67
N GLU A 28 7.21 -6.52 1.71
CA GLU A 28 7.77 -5.30 1.15
C GLU A 28 7.60 -4.10 2.08
N VAL A 29 8.63 -3.24 2.14
CA VAL A 29 8.57 -1.99 2.90
C VAL A 29 7.97 -0.90 2.01
N ILE A 30 6.83 -0.37 2.45
CA ILE A 30 6.14 0.73 1.78
C ILE A 30 6.12 1.96 2.69
N LYS A 31 6.22 3.13 2.08
CA LYS A 31 6.01 4.41 2.71
C LYS A 31 4.52 4.74 2.65
N VAL A 32 3.94 4.96 3.81
CA VAL A 32 2.52 5.29 4.00
C VAL A 32 2.43 6.62 4.74
N ASP A 33 1.48 7.46 4.36
CA ASP A 33 1.14 8.66 5.10
C ASP A 33 0.26 8.25 6.30
N THR A 34 0.76 8.43 7.51
CA THR A 34 0.04 8.05 8.73
C THR A 34 -1.07 9.03 9.10
N ARG A 35 -1.16 10.19 8.45
CA ARG A 35 -2.23 11.18 8.65
C ARG A 35 -3.45 10.86 7.82
N SER A 36 -3.25 10.48 6.54
CA SER A 36 -4.35 10.09 5.64
C SER A 36 -4.56 8.58 5.53
N GLY A 37 -3.60 7.76 5.97
CA GLY A 37 -3.63 6.30 5.80
C GLY A 37 -3.36 5.85 4.36
N GLU A 38 -2.79 6.73 3.53
CA GLU A 38 -2.61 6.47 2.10
C GLU A 38 -1.20 5.96 1.79
N TYR A 39 -1.14 5.09 0.78
CA TYR A 39 0.13 4.66 0.20
C TYR A 39 0.81 5.84 -0.50
N VAL A 40 2.08 6.09 -0.17
CA VAL A 40 2.89 7.17 -0.78
C VAL A 40 3.82 6.60 -1.84
N SER A 41 4.66 5.62 -1.46
CA SER A 41 5.66 5.05 -2.37
C SER A 41 6.22 3.73 -1.82
N ARG A 42 6.92 2.97 -2.66
CA ARG A 42 7.67 1.78 -2.24
C ARG A 42 9.09 2.19 -1.86
N VAL A 43 9.56 1.76 -0.70
CA VAL A 43 10.96 1.94 -0.31
C VAL A 43 11.71 0.78 -0.96
N LYS A 44 12.72 1.09 -1.78
CA LYS A 44 13.54 0.09 -2.46
C LYS A 44 14.67 -0.36 -1.54
#